data_AF-A0A7W1K661-F1
#
_entry.id   AF-A0A7W1K661-F1
#
_cell.length_a   1.000
_cell.length_b   1.000
_cell.length_c   1.000
_cell.angle_alpha   90.00
_cell.angle_beta   90.00
_cell.angle_gamma   90.00
#
_symmetry.space_group_name_H-M   'P 1'
#
loop_
_entity.id
_entity.type
_entity.pdbx_description
1 polymer ?
#
loop_
_entity_poly.entity_id
_entity_poly.type
_entity_poly.pdbx_seq_one_letter_code
_entity_poly.pdbx_strand_id
1 'polypeptide(L)' 'AAPVGPPAARAHLEPEADEVVLLEEPFAFLAVGEWYRDFGQVSDDEVVAMLNEAER' A
#
# COMPACT_ATOMS: atom_id res chain seq x y z
N ALA A 1 -7.41 -3.03 -0.06
CA ALA A 1 -7.35 -1.73 0.64
C ALA A 1 -5.90 -1.26 0.74
N ALA A 2 -5.63 0.04 0.63
CA ALA A 2 -4.31 0.63 0.83
C ALA A 2 -4.44 2.05 1.44
N PRO A 3 -3.39 2.60 2.11
CA PRO A 3 -3.48 3.92 2.73
C PRO A 3 -3.59 5.07 1.73
N VAL A 4 -2.81 5.04 0.64
CA VAL A 4 -2.76 6.11 -0.36
C VAL A 4 -2.56 5.52 -1.74
N GLY A 5 -3.13 6.14 -2.77
CA GLY A 5 -2.86 5.82 -4.16
C GLY A 5 -3.34 6.91 -5.11
N PRO A 6 -2.86 6.97 -6.37
CA PRO A 6 -3.40 7.90 -7.34
C PRO A 6 -4.82 7.47 -7.77
N PRO A 7 -5.72 8.41 -8.13
CA PRO A 7 -7.06 8.09 -8.64
C PRO A 7 -7.06 7.10 -9.82
N ALA A 8 -6.01 7.14 -10.66
CA ALA A 8 -5.84 6.21 -11.77
C ALA A 8 -5.66 4.75 -11.33
N ALA A 9 -5.03 4.50 -10.17
CA ALA A 9 -4.87 3.15 -9.64
C ALA A 9 -6.21 2.56 -9.18
N ARG A 10 -7.07 3.37 -8.53
CA ARG A 10 -8.44 2.97 -8.21
C ARG A 10 -9.20 2.59 -9.47
N ALA A 11 -9.25 3.48 -10.47
CA ALA A 11 -9.96 3.23 -11.72
C ALA A 11 -9.47 1.97 -12.46
N HIS A 12 -8.18 1.65 -12.34
CA HIS A 12 -7.61 0.43 -12.92
C HIS A 12 -7.98 -0.85 -12.16
N LEU A 13 -8.15 -0.77 -10.83
CA LEU A 13 -8.44 -1.91 -9.96
C LEU A 13 -9.93 -2.20 -9.77
N GLU A 14 -10.79 -1.18 -9.90
CA GLU A 14 -12.25 -1.31 -9.77
C GLU A 14 -12.88 -2.45 -10.62
N PRO A 15 -12.41 -2.75 -11.84
CA PRO A 15 -12.94 -3.86 -12.62
C PRO A 15 -12.55 -5.25 -12.11
N GLU A 16 -11.45 -5.36 -11.35
CA GLU A 16 -10.82 -6.62 -10.93
C GLU A 16 -11.11 -6.99 -9.47
N ALA A 17 -11.76 -6.11 -8.72
CA ALA A 17 -12.02 -6.28 -7.29
C ALA A 17 -13.46 -5.87 -6.93
N ASP A 18 -14.08 -6.60 -6.00
CA ASP A 18 -15.40 -6.23 -5.47
C ASP A 18 -15.38 -4.85 -4.79
N GLU A 19 -14.28 -4.50 -4.13
CA GLU A 19 -14.10 -3.23 -3.43
C GLU A 19 -12.65 -2.73 -3.48
N VAL A 20 -12.48 -1.45 -3.84
CA VAL A 20 -11.20 -0.73 -3.75
C VAL A 20 -11.32 0.39 -2.72
N VAL A 21 -10.55 0.26 -1.64
CA VAL A 21 -10.51 1.22 -0.53
C VAL A 21 -9.14 1.90 -0.48
N LEU A 22 -9.13 3.23 -0.67
CA LEU A 22 -8.00 4.12 -0.45
C LEU A 22 -8.40 5.15 0.60
N LEU A 23 -7.53 5.42 1.58
CA LEU A 23 -7.80 6.47 2.57
C LEU A 23 -7.55 7.86 1.97
N GLU A 24 -6.51 8.00 1.14
CA GLU A 24 -6.15 9.25 0.47
C GLU A 24 -5.91 9.03 -1.03
N GLU A 25 -6.43 9.95 -1.86
CA GLU A 25 -6.38 9.89 -3.33
C GLU A 25 -5.91 11.20 -3.96
N PRO A 26 -4.65 11.60 -3.73
CA PRO A 26 -4.13 12.86 -4.22
C PRO A 26 -3.99 12.87 -5.75
N PHE A 27 -4.40 13.98 -6.38
CA PHE A 27 -4.19 14.19 -7.82
C PHE A 27 -2.70 14.33 -8.18
N ALA A 28 -1.91 14.94 -7.31
CA ALA A 28 -0.46 15.06 -7.45
C ALA A 28 0.24 13.95 -6.66
N PHE A 29 0.16 12.71 -7.15
CA PHE A 29 0.82 11.56 -6.54
C PHE A 29 2.20 11.35 -7.17
N LEU A 30 3.28 11.73 -6.48
CA LEU A 30 4.65 11.57 -7.01
C LEU A 30 5.24 10.21 -6.65
N ALA A 31 5.21 9.84 -5.38
CA ALA A 31 5.74 8.58 -4.88
C ALA A 31 5.01 8.13 -3.62
N VAL A 32 4.99 6.82 -3.37
CA VAL A 32 4.41 6.24 -2.14
C VAL A 32 5.11 6.79 -0.89
N GLY A 33 6.45 6.86 -0.91
CA GLY A 33 7.25 7.24 0.26
C GLY A 33 7.05 8.68 0.75
N GLU A 34 6.54 9.59 -0.08
CA GLU A 34 6.21 10.98 0.33
C GLU A 34 5.17 11.01 1.46
N TRP A 35 4.34 9.98 1.56
CA TRP A 35 3.21 9.89 2.49
C TRP A 35 3.57 9.24 3.83
N TYR A 36 4.83 8.84 4.00
CA TYR A 36 5.33 8.18 5.21
C TYR A 36 6.46 8.99 5.83
N ARG A 37 6.33 9.33 7.11
CA ARG A 37 7.41 9.97 7.86
C ARG A 37 8.64 9.06 7.97
N ASP A 38 8.39 7.76 8.07
CA ASP A 38 9.40 6.71 8.03
C ASP A 38 9.06 5.75 6.89
N PHE A 39 9.93 5.74 5.88
CA PHE A 39 9.83 4.88 4.71
C PHE A 39 11.10 4.04 4.56
N GLY A 40 11.62 3.58 5.69
CA GLY A 40 12.74 2.64 5.73
C GLY A 40 12.42 1.33 5.00
N GLN A 41 13.46 0.68 4.49
CA GLN A 41 13.35 -0.64 3.89
C GLN A 41 12.93 -1.65 4.97
N VAL A 42 11.94 -2.49 4.64
CA VAL A 42 11.68 -3.74 5.36
C VAL A 42 12.54 -4.82 4.71
N SER A 43 13.46 -5.41 5.47
CA SER A 43 14.36 -6.45 4.96
C SER A 43 13.66 -7.80 4.78
N ASP A 44 14.24 -8.69 3.97
CA ASP A 44 13.71 -10.03 3.75
C ASP A 44 13.63 -10.83 5.07
N ASP A 45 14.62 -10.69 5.96
CA ASP A 45 14.65 -11.34 7.26
C ASP A 45 13.48 -10.87 8.16
N GLU A 46 13.17 -9.57 8.15
CA GLU A 46 12.02 -9.01 8.88
C GLU A 46 10.69 -9.53 8.31
N VAL A 47 10.56 -9.60 6.98
CA VAL A 47 9.36 -10.17 6.33
C VAL A 47 9.17 -11.63 6.75
N VAL A 48 10.22 -12.44 6.69
CA VAL A 48 10.16 -13.86 7.09
C VAL A 48 9.79 -14.00 8.57
N ALA A 49 10.32 -13.14 9.44
CA ALA A 49 9.97 -13.15 10.86
C ALA A 49 8.47 -12.85 11.08
N MET A 50 7.92 -11.83 10.41
CA MET A 50 6.50 -11.46 10.52
C MET A 50 5.57 -12.57 10.00
N LEU A 51 5.94 -13.24 8.90
CA LEU A 51 5.16 -14.37 8.37
C LEU A 51 5.12 -15.53 9.37
N ASN A 52 6.27 -15.89 9.94
CA ASN A 52 6.35 -16.94 10.96
C ASN A 52 5.59 -16.60 12.25
N GLU A 53 5.49 -15.32 12.61
CA GLU A 53 4.68 -14.87 13.75
C GLU A 53 3.18 -14.96 13.46
N ALA A 54 2.74 -14.56 12.26
CA ALA A 54 1.33 -14.60 11.86
C ALA A 54 0.77 -16.02 11.70
N GLU A 55 1.63 -17.02 11.48
CA GLU A 55 1.24 -18.44 11.39
C GLU A 55 1.05 -19.13 12.75
N ARG A 56 1.39 -18.47 13.86
CA ARG A 56 1.22 -19.01 15.24
C ARG A 56 -0.14 -18.70 15.83
#